data_AF-A0A962ZBA0-F1
#
_entry.id   AF-A0A962ZBA0-F1
#
_cell.length_a   1.000
_cell.length_b   1.000
_cell.length_c   1.000
_cell.angle_alpha   90.00
_cell.angle_beta   90.00
_cell.angle_gamma   90.00
#
_symmetry.space_group_name_H-M   'P 1'
#
loop_
_entity.id
_entity.type
_entity.pdbx_description
1 polymer ?
#
loop_
_entity_poly.entity_id
_entity_poly.type
_entity_poly.pdbx_seq_one_letter_code
_entity_poly.pdbx_strand_id
1 'polypeptide(L)'
;LRNDERVSVLERTNARHLTREQITRPAGLVVCDASFISLTKVLPAALALATDDARLVALVKPQFEAGRAEVGKGGVVRDPAVHRRVCDEVTAWLESIGWSVDGVTESPITGPSGNREFLVAARRRGREPVGSTGR
;
A
#
# COMPACT_ATOMS: atom_id res chain seq x y z
N LEU A 1 10.95 -20.98 -2.74
CA LEU A 1 10.41 -19.78 -3.42
C LEU A 1 11.32 -19.29 -4.55
N ARG A 2 12.61 -19.01 -4.28
CA ARG A 2 13.51 -18.37 -5.27
C ARG A 2 13.79 -19.17 -6.55
N ASN A 3 13.63 -20.48 -6.49
CA ASN A 3 13.85 -21.39 -7.62
C ASN A 3 12.55 -21.73 -8.36
N ASP A 4 11.44 -21.08 -7.99
CA ASP A 4 10.14 -21.31 -8.64
C ASP A 4 10.04 -20.40 -9.87
N GLU A 5 9.77 -20.97 -11.05
CA GLU A 5 9.71 -20.24 -12.31
C GLU A 5 8.62 -19.16 -12.35
N ARG A 6 7.63 -19.24 -11.44
CA ARG A 6 6.57 -18.24 -11.29
C ARG A 6 7.03 -17.00 -10.52
N VAL A 7 8.23 -17.02 -9.93
CA VAL A 7 8.72 -16.01 -9.01
C VAL A 7 9.93 -15.28 -9.60
N SER A 8 9.77 -13.98 -9.84
CA SER A 8 10.89 -13.08 -10.10
C SER A 8 11.25 -12.34 -8.81
N VAL A 9 12.51 -12.42 -8.38
CA VAL A 9 12.97 -11.79 -7.14
C VAL A 9 13.82 -10.56 -7.46
N LEU A 10 13.40 -9.39 -6.94
CA LEU A 10 14.16 -8.14 -7.03
C LEU A 10 14.73 -7.79 -5.67
N GLU A 11 15.97 -8.22 -5.40
CA GLU A 11 16.67 -7.88 -4.15
C GLU A 11 17.51 -6.61 -4.30
N ARG A 12 17.93 -6.05 -3.16
CA ARG A 12 18.73 -4.81 -3.09
C ARG A 12 18.11 -3.67 -3.93
N THR A 13 16.78 -3.72 -4.09
CA THR A 13 16.01 -2.81 -4.93
C THR A 13 15.12 -1.99 -4.03
N ASN A 14 15.17 -0.67 -4.17
CA ASN A 14 14.28 0.22 -3.46
C ASN A 14 12.92 0.25 -4.17
N ALA A 15 11.85 -0.18 -3.49
CA ALA A 15 10.51 -0.26 -4.06
C ALA A 15 9.99 1.09 -4.60
N ARG A 16 10.47 2.21 -4.06
CA ARG A 16 10.13 3.57 -4.56
C ARG A 16 10.62 3.84 -5.97
N HIS A 17 11.54 3.04 -6.47
CA HIS A 17 12.22 3.23 -7.74
C HIS A 17 11.94 2.08 -8.71
N LEU A 18 10.88 1.29 -8.47
CA LEU A 18 10.47 0.23 -9.37
C LEU A 18 10.11 0.81 -10.74
N THR A 19 10.58 0.14 -11.79
CA THR A 19 10.34 0.55 -13.17
C THR A 19 9.71 -0.57 -14.00
N ARG A 20 9.24 -0.23 -15.20
CA ARG A 20 8.62 -1.18 -16.13
C ARG A 20 9.65 -2.15 -16.75
N GLU A 21 10.92 -1.78 -16.76
CA GLU A 21 12.03 -2.65 -17.16
C GLU A 21 12.28 -3.75 -16.13
N GLN A 22 12.04 -3.48 -14.84
CA GLN A 22 12.18 -4.45 -13.76
C GLN A 22 10.93 -5.34 -13.60
N ILE A 23 9.74 -4.74 -13.70
CA ILE A 23 8.45 -5.44 -13.64
C ILE A 23 7.83 -5.43 -15.04
N THR A 24 8.19 -6.44 -15.82
CA THR A 24 7.85 -6.53 -17.25
C THR A 24 6.44 -7.04 -17.53
N ARG A 25 5.73 -7.53 -16.51
CA ARG A 25 4.35 -8.01 -16.60
C ARG A 25 3.41 -7.06 -15.83
N PRO A 26 2.27 -6.67 -16.40
CA PRO A 26 1.29 -5.85 -15.69
C PRO A 26 0.82 -6.53 -14.39
N ALA A 27 0.75 -5.77 -13.29
CA ALA A 27 0.29 -6.30 -12.01
C ALA A 27 -1.23 -6.14 -11.85
N GLY A 28 -1.97 -7.25 -11.79
CA GLY A 28 -3.40 -7.29 -11.45
C GLY A 28 -3.68 -7.21 -9.94
N LEU A 29 -2.67 -7.52 -9.12
CA LEU A 29 -2.73 -7.47 -7.67
C LEU A 29 -1.41 -6.91 -7.14
N VAL A 30 -1.49 -5.92 -6.28
CA VAL A 30 -0.37 -5.39 -5.50
C VAL A 30 -0.62 -5.75 -4.04
N VAL A 31 0.38 -6.37 -3.41
CA VAL A 31 0.41 -6.57 -1.95
C VAL A 31 1.60 -5.84 -1.38
N CYS A 32 1.44 -5.17 -0.24
CA CYS A 32 2.53 -4.41 0.38
C CYS A 32 2.58 -4.61 1.89
N ASP A 33 3.69 -5.17 2.33
CA ASP A 33 4.12 -5.17 3.73
C ASP A 33 5.52 -4.53 3.78
N ALA A 34 5.58 -3.26 4.13
CA ALA A 34 6.81 -2.49 4.21
C ALA A 34 7.02 -1.97 5.64
N SER A 35 8.29 -1.90 6.05
CA SER A 35 8.68 -1.36 7.36
C SER A 35 9.60 -0.15 7.17
N PHE A 36 9.60 0.73 8.17
CA PHE A 36 10.44 1.95 8.22
C PHE A 36 10.16 2.98 7.12
N ILE A 37 9.01 2.87 6.44
CA ILE A 37 8.56 3.79 5.40
C ILE A 37 7.03 3.87 5.40
N SER A 38 6.51 5.07 5.16
CA SER A 38 5.07 5.29 4.94
C SER A 38 4.63 4.68 3.60
N LEU A 39 3.41 4.12 3.58
CA LEU A 39 2.75 3.62 2.38
C LEU A 39 2.69 4.68 1.28
N THR A 40 2.40 5.93 1.64
CA THR A 40 2.32 7.07 0.71
C THR A 40 3.64 7.33 -0.05
N LYS A 41 4.77 6.87 0.51
CA LYS A 41 6.11 7.02 -0.10
C LYS A 41 6.54 5.79 -0.87
N VAL A 42 6.18 4.59 -0.41
CA VAL A 42 6.67 3.32 -0.99
C VAL A 42 5.81 2.80 -2.12
N LEU A 43 4.50 3.00 -2.06
CA LEU A 43 3.55 2.48 -3.04
C LEU A 43 3.51 3.19 -4.40
N PRO A 44 3.79 4.50 -4.57
CA PRO A 44 3.54 5.20 -5.83
C PRO A 44 4.11 4.51 -7.08
N ALA A 45 5.37 4.06 -7.03
CA ALA A 45 6.02 3.39 -8.15
C ALA A 45 5.36 2.04 -8.47
N ALA A 46 5.02 1.24 -7.46
CA ALA A 46 4.35 -0.04 -7.64
C ALA A 46 2.93 0.14 -8.21
N LEU A 47 2.16 1.11 -7.70
CA LEU A 47 0.80 1.37 -8.18
C LEU A 47 0.77 1.93 -9.61
N ALA A 48 1.80 2.67 -10.04
CA ALA A 48 1.94 3.14 -11.41
C ALA A 48 2.18 2.00 -12.44
N LEU A 49 2.66 0.85 -11.98
CA LEU A 49 2.89 -0.35 -12.80
C LEU A 49 1.68 -1.30 -12.81
N ALA A 50 0.66 -1.02 -12.01
CA ALA A 50 -0.55 -1.82 -11.92
C ALA A 50 -1.44 -1.66 -13.16
N THR A 51 -2.26 -2.68 -13.43
CA THR A 51 -3.31 -2.66 -14.45
C THR A 51 -4.46 -1.72 -14.06
N ASP A 52 -5.34 -1.38 -15.00
CA ASP A 52 -6.46 -0.45 -14.75
C ASP A 52 -7.58 -1.09 -13.91
N ASP A 53 -7.62 -2.42 -13.83
CA ASP A 53 -8.53 -3.24 -13.01
C ASP A 53 -7.84 -3.82 -11.76
N ALA A 54 -6.66 -3.30 -11.41
CA ALA A 54 -5.84 -3.84 -10.34
C ALA A 54 -6.50 -3.73 -8.95
N ARG A 55 -6.12 -4.68 -8.08
CA ARG A 55 -6.44 -4.68 -6.66
C ARG A 55 -5.20 -4.39 -5.82
N LEU A 56 -5.40 -3.82 -4.64
CA LEU A 56 -4.39 -3.55 -3.63
C LEU A 56 -4.81 -4.14 -2.30
N VAL A 57 -3.88 -4.80 -1.61
CA VAL A 57 -3.95 -5.04 -0.17
C VAL A 57 -2.64 -4.55 0.45
N ALA A 58 -2.71 -3.54 1.32
CA ALA A 58 -1.52 -2.99 1.98
C ALA A 58 -1.67 -3.02 3.50
N LEU A 59 -0.56 -3.28 4.18
CA LEU A 59 -0.49 -3.26 5.63
C LEU A 59 -0.10 -1.86 6.12
N VAL A 60 -1.04 -1.15 6.71
CA VAL A 60 -0.86 0.12 7.40
C VAL A 60 -0.24 -0.16 8.77
N LYS A 61 0.94 0.39 8.99
CA LYS A 61 1.70 0.24 10.24
C LYS A 61 1.79 1.59 10.94
N PRO A 62 0.96 1.89 11.96
CA PRO A 62 0.90 3.22 12.56
C PRO A 62 2.26 3.77 13.01
N GLN A 63 3.16 2.91 13.48
CA GLN A 63 4.52 3.29 13.88
C GLN A 63 5.42 3.85 12.76
N PHE A 64 5.04 3.66 11.49
CA PHE A 64 5.74 4.19 10.32
C PHE A 64 4.96 5.28 9.57
N GLU A 65 3.70 5.47 9.92
CA GLU A 65 2.81 6.51 9.37
C GLU A 65 2.69 7.73 10.29
N ALA A 66 2.66 7.50 11.61
CA ALA A 66 2.47 8.53 12.60
C ALA A 66 3.68 9.47 12.73
N GLY A 67 3.43 10.68 13.21
CA GLY A 67 4.49 11.63 13.55
C GLY A 67 5.35 11.13 14.70
N ARG A 68 6.62 11.56 14.73
CA ARG A 68 7.61 11.09 15.72
C ARG A 68 7.17 11.25 17.18
N ALA A 69 6.40 12.30 17.49
CA ALA A 69 5.89 12.56 18.84
C ALA A 69 4.77 11.60 19.28
N GLU A 70 4.11 10.93 18.34
CA GLU A 70 2.98 10.03 18.59
C GLU A 70 3.45 8.58 18.79
N VAL A 71 4.72 8.30 18.50
CA VAL A 71 5.34 6.99 18.68
C VAL A 71 5.89 6.91 20.11
N GLY A 72 5.23 6.09 20.94
CA GLY A 72 5.59 5.92 22.34
C GLY A 72 6.83 5.05 22.57
N LYS A 73 7.12 4.80 23.86
CA LYS A 73 8.23 3.94 24.29
C LYS A 73 8.16 2.57 23.60
N GLY A 74 9.31 2.14 23.08
CA GLY A 74 9.45 0.87 22.36
C GLY A 74 9.02 0.91 20.90
N GLY A 75 8.76 2.10 20.33
CA GLY A 75 8.31 2.21 18.94
C GLY A 75 6.85 1.81 18.74
N VAL A 76 6.03 1.92 19.79
CA VAL A 76 4.65 1.44 19.78
C VAL A 76 3.67 2.61 19.82
N VAL A 77 2.77 2.64 18.84
CA VAL A 77 1.62 3.55 18.82
C VAL A 77 0.46 2.86 19.53
N ARG A 78 0.01 3.42 20.66
CA ARG A 78 -1.08 2.85 21.48
C ARG A 78 -2.40 3.59 21.35
N ASP A 79 -2.34 4.88 20.99
CA ASP A 79 -3.51 5.74 20.92
C ASP A 79 -4.43 5.31 19.75
N PRO A 80 -5.67 4.86 20.02
CA PRO A 80 -6.62 4.50 18.98
C PRO A 80 -7.00 5.66 18.06
N ALA A 81 -6.90 6.91 18.52
CA ALA A 81 -7.13 8.08 17.69
C ALA A 81 -6.03 8.24 16.63
N VAL A 82 -4.77 7.95 16.99
CA VAL A 82 -3.65 7.92 16.04
C VAL A 82 -3.84 6.78 15.05
N HIS A 83 -4.24 5.58 15.50
CA HIS A 83 -4.54 4.45 14.61
C HIS A 83 -5.58 4.78 13.56
N ARG A 84 -6.71 5.36 13.98
CA ARG A 84 -7.77 5.78 13.06
C ARG A 84 -7.28 6.85 12.09
N ARG A 85 -6.62 7.89 12.59
CA ARG A 85 -6.11 8.99 11.75
C ARG A 85 -5.17 8.50 10.66
N VAL A 86 -4.19 7.65 10.97
CA VAL A 86 -3.26 7.16 9.94
C VAL A 86 -3.95 6.25 8.92
N CYS A 87 -4.97 5.48 9.32
CA CYS A 87 -5.77 4.70 8.38
C CYS A 87 -6.60 5.61 7.46
N ASP A 88 -7.20 6.66 8.00
CA ASP A 88 -7.96 7.66 7.25
C ASP A 88 -7.06 8.42 6.27
N GLU A 89 -5.84 8.78 6.68
CA GLU A 89 -4.83 9.45 5.84
C GLU A 89 -4.39 8.56 4.67
N VAL A 90 -4.10 7.27 4.92
CA VAL A 90 -3.76 6.32 3.85
C VAL A 90 -4.94 6.12 2.90
N THR A 91 -6.15 6.01 3.45
CA THR A 91 -7.39 5.86 2.67
C THR A 91 -7.60 7.07 1.75
N ALA A 92 -7.58 8.28 2.31
CA ALA A 92 -7.74 9.52 1.56
C ALA A 92 -6.63 9.69 0.50
N TRP A 93 -5.39 9.33 0.83
CA TRP A 93 -4.30 9.34 -0.13
C TRP A 93 -4.55 8.39 -1.30
N LEU A 94 -4.91 7.12 -1.05
CA LEU A 94 -5.27 6.17 -2.11
C LEU A 94 -6.39 6.71 -3.01
N GLU A 95 -7.43 7.27 -2.41
CA GLU A 95 -8.55 7.85 -3.16
C GLU A 95 -8.12 9.04 -4.03
N SER A 96 -7.26 9.90 -3.50
CA SER A 96 -6.71 11.06 -4.22
C SER A 96 -5.91 10.66 -5.47
N ILE A 97 -5.37 9.44 -5.52
CA ILE A 97 -4.57 8.93 -6.65
C ILE A 97 -5.35 7.93 -7.53
N GLY A 98 -6.68 7.95 -7.46
CA GLY A 98 -7.55 7.21 -8.37
C GLY A 98 -7.85 5.77 -7.96
N TRP A 99 -7.74 5.45 -6.68
CA TRP A 99 -8.20 4.17 -6.13
C TRP A 99 -9.54 4.34 -5.42
N SER A 100 -10.29 3.26 -5.30
CA SER A 100 -11.47 3.14 -4.43
C SER A 100 -11.12 2.21 -3.29
N VAL A 101 -11.21 2.68 -2.05
CA VAL A 101 -10.96 1.86 -0.87
C VAL A 101 -12.21 1.05 -0.55
N ASP A 102 -12.05 -0.27 -0.47
CA ASP A 102 -13.12 -1.21 -0.12
C ASP A 102 -13.34 -1.28 1.39
N GLY A 103 -12.28 -1.04 2.17
CA GLY A 103 -12.35 -1.01 3.62
C GLY A 103 -10.99 -1.14 4.28
N VAL A 104 -10.99 -0.89 5.58
CA VAL A 104 -9.84 -1.10 6.47
C VAL A 104 -10.27 -2.05 7.59
N THR A 105 -9.43 -3.04 7.89
CA THR A 105 -9.63 -3.97 9.01
C THR A 105 -8.36 -4.11 9.83
N GLU A 106 -8.47 -4.49 11.10
CA GLU A 106 -7.32 -4.86 11.90
C GLU A 106 -6.66 -6.14 11.35
N SER A 107 -5.32 -6.16 11.35
CA SER A 107 -4.53 -7.35 11.05
C SER A 107 -4.77 -8.43 12.11
N PRO A 108 -4.88 -9.72 11.74
CA PRO A 108 -5.06 -10.80 12.71
C PRO A 108 -3.84 -11.02 13.61
N ILE A 109 -2.70 -10.42 13.28
CA ILE A 109 -1.46 -10.48 14.04
C ILE A 109 -0.93 -9.09 14.33
N THR A 110 -0.31 -8.93 15.50
CA THR A 110 0.39 -7.71 15.88
C THR A 110 1.82 -7.71 15.33
N GLY A 111 2.36 -6.52 15.05
CA GLY A 111 3.76 -6.36 14.69
C GLY A 111 4.72 -6.84 15.81
N PRO A 112 6.01 -7.06 15.51
CA PRO A 112 6.96 -7.69 16.45
C PRO A 112 7.08 -7.00 17.82
N SER A 113 6.88 -5.68 17.87
CA SER A 113 6.92 -4.88 19.11
C SER A 113 5.55 -4.68 19.76
N GLY A 114 4.50 -5.38 19.29
CA GLY A 114 3.14 -5.28 19.79
C GLY A 114 2.32 -4.14 19.18
N ASN A 115 2.73 -3.58 18.03
CA ASN A 115 1.90 -2.61 17.31
C ASN A 115 0.67 -3.32 16.73
N ARG A 116 -0.49 -2.68 16.90
CA ARG A 116 -1.69 -3.02 16.11
C ARG A 116 -1.46 -2.50 14.70
N GLU A 117 -1.66 -3.36 13.71
CA GLU A 117 -1.48 -3.06 12.29
C GLU A 117 -2.81 -3.28 11.58
N PHE A 118 -3.01 -2.65 10.42
CA PHE A 118 -4.30 -2.64 9.74
C PHE A 118 -4.11 -2.98 8.26
N LEU A 119 -5.04 -3.73 7.68
CA LEU A 119 -5.09 -4.02 6.26
C LEU A 119 -6.05 -3.05 5.58
N VAL A 120 -5.57 -2.34 4.56
CA VAL A 120 -6.42 -1.59 3.63
C VAL A 120 -6.56 -2.36 2.33
N ALA A 121 -7.80 -2.54 1.87
CA ALA A 121 -8.12 -3.12 0.58
C ALA A 121 -8.63 -2.03 -0.36
N ALA A 122 -8.15 -2.01 -1.60
CA ALA A 122 -8.57 -1.03 -2.60
C ALA A 122 -8.58 -1.61 -4.01
N ARG A 123 -9.33 -0.95 -4.90
CA ARG A 123 -9.43 -1.26 -6.32
C ARG A 123 -9.12 -0.04 -7.14
N ARG A 124 -8.38 -0.19 -8.24
CA ARG A 124 -8.11 0.93 -9.13
C ARG A 124 -9.40 1.34 -9.83
N ARG A 125 -9.69 2.64 -9.88
CA ARG A 125 -10.78 3.15 -10.72
C ARG A 125 -10.27 3.06 -12.15
N GLY A 126 -10.80 2.11 -12.92
CA GLY A 126 -10.50 2.01 -14.34
C GLY A 126 -10.70 3.37 -15.00
N ARG A 127 -9.86 3.72 -15.98
CA ARG A 127 -10.18 4.88 -16.82
C ARG A 127 -11.49 4.56 -17.52
N GLU A 128 -12.55 5.32 -17.23
CA GLU A 128 -13.70 5.37 -18.12
C GLU A 128 -13.15 5.61 -19.54
N PRO A 129 -13.47 4.76 -20.53
CA PRO A 129 -13.14 5.10 -21.90
C PRO A 129 -13.78 6.46 -22.18
N VAL A 130 -12.96 7.45 -22.54
CA VAL A 130 -13.48 8.71 -23.08
C VAL A 130 -14.37 8.32 -24.24
N GLY A 131 -15.69 8.45 -24.05
CA GLY A 131 -16.67 8.13 -25.06
C GLY A 131 -16.29 8.82 -26.36
N SER A 132 -16.21 8.06 -27.43
CA SER A 132 -16.17 8.62 -28.77
C SER A 132 -17.46 9.42 -28.98
N THR A 133 -17.40 10.73 -28.79
CA THR A 133 -18.44 11.64 -29.27
C THR A 133 -18.36 11.65 -30.80
N GLY A 134 -18.95 10.62 -31.41
CA GLY A 134 -19.15 10.49 -32.83
C GLY A 134 -20.64 10.49 -33.13
N ARG A 135 -21.19 11.70 -33.33
CA ARG A 135 -22.02 12.11 -34.47
C ARG A 135 -22.42 13.57 -34.30
#